data_AF-A0ABC9W2G3-F1
#
_entry.id   AF-A0ABC9W2G3-F1
#
_cell.length_a   1.000
_cell.length_b   1.000
_cell.length_c   1.000
_cell.angle_alpha   90.00
_cell.angle_beta   90.00
_cell.angle_gamma   90.00
#
_symmetry.space_group_name_H-M   'P 1'
#
loop_
_entity.id
_entity.type
_entity.pdbx_description
1 polymer ?
#
loop_
_entity_poly.entity_id
_entity_poly.type
_entity_poly.pdbx_seq_one_letter_code
_entity_poly.pdbx_strand_id
1 'polypeptide(L)'
;MHPNKEEVRQKHQEACVDEEGAPGQTQTQKERLQRLEARAGSLRGIQRKNVRAAREQVRKAKALIELNLTRDVKGNKKTFYRYVSDKRKMRENVGFLCKETGDLVTWVMEKDEMLNNFFASVFTSKCSSHTAQATEGKGRDWENKELPTVGQDQVHDHLRNLKVHKSMGPDQMHPRVLKE
;
A
#
# COMPACT_ATOMS: atom_id res chain seq x y z
N MET A 1 16.18 87.54 -29.91
CA MET A 1 16.17 87.40 -28.45
C MET A 1 15.55 86.04 -28.14
N HIS A 2 16.38 85.02 -27.95
CA HIS A 2 15.92 83.65 -27.66
C HIS A 2 15.83 83.47 -26.14
N PRO A 3 14.71 82.95 -25.60
CA PRO A 3 14.60 82.69 -24.17
C PRO A 3 15.54 81.55 -23.75
N ASN A 4 16.11 81.69 -22.56
CA ASN A 4 17.14 80.82 -21.99
C ASN A 4 16.59 79.40 -21.74
N LYS A 5 17.38 78.37 -22.04
CA LYS A 5 17.03 76.94 -21.91
C LYS A 5 16.76 76.52 -20.45
N GLU A 6 17.21 77.31 -19.47
CA GLU A 6 16.91 77.09 -18.04
C GLU A 6 15.49 77.53 -17.65
N GLU A 7 14.96 78.58 -18.27
CA GLU A 7 13.63 79.13 -17.99
C GLU A 7 12.52 78.20 -18.52
N VAL A 8 12.77 77.53 -19.66
CA VAL A 8 11.87 76.51 -20.22
C VAL A 8 11.87 75.23 -19.37
N ARG A 9 12.98 74.92 -18.70
CA ARG A 9 13.10 73.76 -17.80
C ARG A 9 12.44 74.01 -16.44
N GLN A 10 12.47 75.25 -15.97
CA GLN A 10 11.73 75.68 -14.76
C GLN A 10 10.21 75.74 -15.02
N LYS A 11 9.78 76.27 -16.17
CA LYS A 11 8.35 76.30 -16.56
C LYS A 11 7.72 74.92 -16.79
N HIS A 12 8.51 73.88 -17.03
CA HIS A 12 8.01 72.50 -17.10
C HIS A 12 7.94 71.79 -15.75
N GLN A 13 8.53 72.34 -14.68
CA GLN A 13 8.41 71.78 -13.33
C GLN A 13 7.25 72.40 -12.54
N GLU A 14 6.75 73.57 -12.92
CA GLU A 14 5.64 74.25 -12.25
C GLU A 14 4.26 73.96 -12.89
N ALA A 15 4.20 73.11 -13.92
CA ALA A 15 2.96 72.75 -14.64
C ALA A 15 2.47 71.31 -14.36
N CYS A 16 3.07 70.60 -13.40
CA CYS A 16 2.66 69.24 -13.04
C CYS A 16 2.30 69.11 -11.55
N VAL A 17 1.63 70.11 -11.01
CA VAL A 17 0.80 69.97 -9.82
C VAL A 17 -0.58 70.38 -10.26
N ASP A 18 -1.39 69.40 -10.66
CA ASP A 18 -2.86 69.39 -10.65
C ASP A 18 -3.36 68.12 -11.36
N GLU A 19 -3.00 66.95 -10.81
CA GLU A 19 -3.85 65.78 -10.91
C GLU A 19 -4.06 65.33 -9.46
N GLU A 20 -5.12 65.87 -8.83
CA GLU A 20 -5.70 65.29 -7.64
C GLU A 20 -6.16 63.85 -7.94
N GLY A 21 -5.23 62.90 -7.86
CA GLY A 21 -5.55 61.50 -7.68
C GLY A 21 -6.12 61.32 -6.28
N ALA A 22 -7.46 61.32 -6.18
CA ALA A 22 -8.23 61.24 -4.94
C ALA A 22 -7.58 60.32 -3.86
N PRO A 23 -7.08 60.87 -2.73
CA PRO A 23 -6.40 60.09 -1.68
C PRO A 23 -7.30 59.12 -0.91
N GLY A 24 -8.63 59.17 -1.11
CA GLY A 24 -9.60 58.32 -0.42
C GLY A 24 -9.70 56.88 -0.94
N GLN A 25 -9.34 56.62 -2.20
CA GLN A 25 -9.55 55.30 -2.82
C GLN A 25 -8.47 54.28 -2.43
N THR A 26 -7.21 54.69 -2.30
CA THR A 26 -6.07 53.83 -1.92
C THR A 26 -6.12 53.43 -0.45
N GLN A 27 -6.54 54.31 0.46
CA GLN A 27 -6.69 53.99 1.88
C GLN A 27 -7.85 53.01 2.14
N THR A 28 -8.99 53.24 1.48
CA THR A 28 -10.16 52.34 1.55
C THR A 28 -9.85 50.95 0.99
N GLN A 29 -9.09 50.87 -0.11
CA GLN A 29 -8.67 49.58 -0.68
C GLN A 29 -7.68 48.83 0.23
N LYS A 30 -6.72 49.53 0.86
CA LYS A 30 -5.77 48.92 1.80
C LYS A 30 -6.46 48.36 3.05
N GLU A 31 -7.45 49.07 3.60
CA GLU A 31 -8.25 48.56 4.71
C GLU A 31 -9.09 47.34 4.32
N ARG A 32 -9.66 47.33 3.09
CA ARG A 32 -10.38 46.16 2.56
C ARG A 32 -9.46 44.95 2.45
N LEU A 33 -8.23 45.13 1.97
CA LEU A 33 -7.23 44.07 1.89
C LEU A 33 -6.87 43.54 3.29
N GLN A 34 -6.59 44.42 4.25
CA GLN A 34 -6.26 44.03 5.63
C GLN A 34 -7.41 43.26 6.31
N ARG A 35 -8.67 43.66 6.07
CA ARG A 35 -9.86 42.92 6.56
C ARG A 35 -10.01 41.54 5.90
N LEU A 36 -9.71 41.43 4.61
CA LEU A 36 -9.72 40.14 3.90
C LEU A 36 -8.62 39.21 4.40
N GLU A 37 -7.42 39.73 4.64
CA GLU A 37 -6.30 38.96 5.23
C GLU A 37 -6.62 38.50 6.65
N ALA A 38 -7.19 39.35 7.49
CA ALA A 38 -7.64 38.98 8.83
C ALA A 38 -8.73 37.88 8.80
N ARG A 39 -9.69 37.99 7.86
CA ARG A 39 -10.71 36.95 7.62
C ARG A 39 -10.11 35.64 7.13
N ALA A 40 -9.16 35.69 6.20
CA ALA A 40 -8.45 34.51 5.70
C ALA A 40 -7.60 33.83 6.80
N GLY A 41 -6.95 34.62 7.66
CA GLY A 41 -6.23 34.14 8.84
C GLY A 41 -7.16 33.43 9.84
N SER A 42 -8.33 34.00 10.10
CA SER A 42 -9.38 33.41 10.94
C SER A 42 -9.91 32.09 10.36
N LEU A 43 -10.24 32.06 9.07
CA LEU A 43 -10.72 30.87 8.37
C LEU A 43 -9.69 29.73 8.40
N ARG A 44 -8.41 30.05 8.20
CA ARG A 44 -7.29 29.09 8.35
C ARG A 44 -7.19 28.55 9.78
N GLY A 45 -7.48 29.38 10.79
CA GLY A 45 -7.57 28.96 12.18
C GLY A 45 -8.70 27.96 12.43
N ILE A 46 -9.88 28.24 11.88
CA ILE A 46 -11.06 27.35 11.95
C ILE A 46 -10.77 26.02 11.25
N GLN A 47 -10.22 26.05 10.04
CA GLN A 47 -9.89 24.82 9.30
C GLN A 47 -8.89 23.95 10.06
N ARG A 48 -7.86 24.55 10.68
CA ARG A 48 -6.91 23.81 11.54
C ARG A 48 -7.59 23.17 12.75
N LYS A 49 -8.55 23.86 13.39
CA LYS A 49 -9.34 23.29 14.50
C LYS A 49 -10.19 22.10 14.03
N ASN A 50 -10.85 22.23 12.89
CA ASN A 50 -11.69 21.16 12.32
C ASN A 50 -10.84 19.92 11.98
N VAL A 51 -9.68 20.09 11.33
CA VAL A 51 -8.77 18.98 11.02
C VAL A 51 -8.27 18.30 12.29
N ARG A 52 -7.94 19.05 13.34
CA ARG A 52 -7.54 18.47 14.64
C ARG A 52 -8.67 17.66 15.26
N ALA A 53 -9.89 18.20 15.27
CA ALA A 53 -11.05 17.50 15.81
C ALA A 53 -11.34 16.19 15.04
N ALA A 54 -11.29 16.21 13.70
CA ALA A 54 -11.47 15.02 12.88
C ALA A 54 -10.41 13.95 13.17
N ARG A 55 -9.13 14.33 13.26
CA ARG A 55 -8.04 13.41 13.61
C ARG A 55 -8.25 12.79 14.99
N GLU A 56 -8.75 13.58 15.94
CA GLU A 56 -9.02 13.09 17.29
C GLU A 56 -10.14 12.07 17.31
N GLN A 57 -11.23 12.29 16.57
CA GLN A 57 -12.29 11.30 16.42
C GLN A 57 -11.78 9.99 15.81
N VAL A 58 -10.92 10.08 14.79
CA VAL A 58 -10.29 8.89 14.19
C VAL A 58 -9.42 8.13 15.20
N ARG A 59 -8.64 8.83 16.04
CA ARG A 59 -7.86 8.19 17.10
C ARG A 59 -8.74 7.48 18.12
N LYS A 60 -9.83 8.11 18.56
CA LYS A 60 -10.79 7.52 19.50
C LYS A 60 -11.46 6.28 18.92
N ALA A 61 -11.96 6.36 17.68
CA ALA A 61 -12.56 5.23 17.00
C ALA A 61 -11.55 4.07 16.84
N LYS A 62 -10.30 4.37 16.49
CA LYS A 62 -9.23 3.37 16.39
C LYS A 62 -8.94 2.71 17.73
N ALA A 63 -8.77 3.49 18.80
CA ALA A 63 -8.51 2.97 20.13
C ALA A 63 -9.66 2.07 20.63
N LEU A 64 -10.90 2.44 20.32
CA LEU A 64 -12.07 1.63 20.65
C LEU A 64 -12.08 0.27 19.93
N ILE A 65 -11.75 0.25 18.64
CA ILE A 65 -11.65 -1.01 17.87
C ILE A 65 -10.54 -1.90 18.42
N GLU A 66 -9.36 -1.34 18.68
CA GLU A 66 -8.23 -2.08 19.26
C GLU A 66 -8.58 -2.65 20.64
N LEU A 67 -9.24 -1.87 21.50
CA LEU A 67 -9.71 -2.32 22.81
C LEU A 67 -10.68 -3.51 22.70
N ASN A 68 -11.64 -3.45 21.78
CA ASN A 68 -12.59 -4.54 21.56
C ASN A 68 -11.88 -5.83 21.09
N LEU A 69 -10.91 -5.70 20.18
CA LEU A 69 -10.10 -6.84 19.70
C LEU A 69 -9.28 -7.49 20.82
N THR A 70 -8.70 -6.68 21.71
CA THR A 70 -7.92 -7.18 22.84
C THR A 70 -8.81 -7.88 23.87
N ARG A 71 -9.98 -7.30 24.19
CA ARG A 71 -10.94 -7.92 25.13
C ARG A 71 -11.43 -9.27 24.63
N ASP A 72 -11.77 -9.35 23.34
CA ASP A 72 -12.39 -10.54 22.76
C ASP A 72 -11.36 -11.57 22.27
N VAL A 73 -10.06 -11.37 22.54
CA VAL A 73 -8.99 -12.26 22.08
C VAL A 73 -9.21 -13.70 22.52
N LYS A 74 -9.80 -13.93 23.70
CA LYS A 74 -10.09 -15.28 24.20
C LYS A 74 -11.17 -15.99 23.38
N GLY A 75 -12.21 -15.26 22.97
CA GLY A 75 -13.35 -15.79 22.21
C GLY A 75 -13.17 -15.77 20.69
N ASN A 76 -12.36 -14.83 20.17
CA ASN A 76 -12.18 -14.61 18.74
C ASN A 76 -10.72 -14.29 18.39
N LYS A 77 -9.83 -15.26 18.60
CA LYS A 77 -8.38 -15.14 18.31
C LYS A 77 -8.11 -14.74 16.85
N LYS A 78 -8.95 -15.16 15.90
CA LYS A 78 -8.75 -14.97 14.46
C LYS A 78 -8.84 -13.49 14.05
N THR A 79 -9.79 -12.72 14.60
CA THR A 79 -9.94 -11.29 14.27
C THR A 79 -8.75 -10.48 14.76
N PHE A 80 -8.22 -10.79 15.94
CA PHE A 80 -7.02 -10.14 16.48
C PHE A 80 -5.81 -10.35 15.59
N TYR A 81 -5.47 -11.61 15.25
CA TYR A 81 -4.32 -11.88 14.39
C TYR A 81 -4.50 -11.34 12.97
N ARG A 82 -5.72 -11.35 12.43
CA ARG A 82 -6.02 -10.70 11.14
C ARG A 82 -5.73 -9.20 11.21
N TYR A 83 -6.23 -8.50 12.23
CA TYR A 83 -5.94 -7.08 12.43
C TYR A 83 -4.44 -6.81 12.53
N VAL A 84 -3.71 -7.60 13.32
CA VAL A 84 -2.24 -7.48 13.46
C VAL A 84 -1.53 -7.71 12.13
N SER A 85 -1.95 -8.72 11.35
CA SER A 85 -1.40 -9.01 10.02
C SER A 85 -1.71 -7.89 9.03
N ASP A 86 -2.94 -7.35 9.00
CA ASP A 86 -3.32 -6.23 8.13
C ASP A 86 -2.53 -4.96 8.47
N LYS A 87 -2.18 -4.76 9.76
CA LYS A 87 -1.33 -3.65 10.22
C LYS A 87 0.15 -3.87 9.96
N ARG A 88 0.62 -5.13 9.99
CA ARG A 88 1.95 -5.51 9.55
C ARG A 88 1.96 -5.50 8.02
N LYS A 89 2.21 -4.34 7.41
CA LYS A 89 2.38 -4.21 5.95
C LYS A 89 3.26 -5.33 5.40
N MET A 90 2.64 -6.34 4.80
CA MET A 90 3.31 -7.29 3.92
C MET A 90 3.67 -6.50 2.67
N ARG A 91 4.96 -6.15 2.51
CA ARG A 91 5.50 -5.98 1.16
C ARG A 91 5.19 -7.29 0.42
N GLU A 92 4.70 -7.21 -0.80
CA GLU A 92 4.50 -8.39 -1.67
C GLU A 92 5.70 -9.35 -1.48
N ASN A 93 5.44 -10.59 -1.06
CA ASN A 93 6.47 -11.53 -0.58
C ASN A 93 7.40 -12.04 -1.68
N VAL A 94 7.18 -11.62 -2.92
CA VAL A 94 8.13 -11.79 -3.99
C VAL A 94 8.67 -10.41 -4.27
N GLY A 95 9.92 -10.18 -3.87
CA GLY A 95 10.64 -8.99 -4.30
C GLY A 95 10.54 -8.85 -5.82
N PHE A 96 10.78 -7.64 -6.31
CA PHE A 96 11.02 -7.39 -7.72
C PHE A 96 12.09 -8.38 -8.25
N LEU A 97 11.66 -9.39 -9.02
CA LEU A 97 12.55 -10.36 -9.65
C LEU A 97 13.26 -9.64 -10.81
N CYS A 98 14.58 -9.72 -10.86
CA CYS A 98 15.37 -9.11 -11.93
C CYS A 98 15.93 -10.20 -12.83
N LYS A 99 15.84 -10.02 -14.15
CA LYS A 99 16.51 -10.90 -15.12
C LYS A 99 18.03 -10.71 -15.02
N GLU A 100 18.81 -11.64 -15.57
CA GLU A 100 20.28 -11.51 -15.63
C GLU A 100 20.74 -10.22 -16.32
N THR A 101 19.92 -9.68 -17.23
CA THR A 101 20.12 -8.39 -17.91
C THR A 101 20.02 -7.17 -16.98
N GLY A 102 19.54 -7.34 -15.74
CA GLY A 102 19.33 -6.26 -14.77
C GLY A 102 17.92 -5.65 -14.81
N ASP A 103 17.11 -6.03 -15.79
CA ASP A 103 15.74 -5.53 -15.97
C ASP A 103 14.76 -6.16 -14.98
N LEU A 104 13.81 -5.35 -14.50
CA LEU A 104 12.74 -5.78 -13.62
C LEU A 104 11.67 -6.56 -14.39
N VAL A 105 11.41 -7.80 -13.94
CA VAL A 105 10.33 -8.64 -14.45
C VAL A 105 8.97 -7.99 -14.16
N THR A 106 8.33 -7.52 -15.22
CA THR A 106 7.14 -6.66 -15.16
C THR A 106 5.84 -7.46 -15.20
N TRP A 107 5.84 -8.64 -15.83
CA TRP A 107 4.66 -9.48 -16.01
C TRP A 107 4.66 -10.72 -15.10
N VAL A 108 3.49 -11.10 -14.58
CA VAL A 108 3.33 -12.28 -13.70
C VAL A 108 3.80 -13.56 -14.39
N MET A 109 3.45 -13.73 -15.66
CA MET A 109 3.86 -14.87 -16.48
C MET A 109 5.39 -15.00 -16.59
N GLU A 110 6.09 -13.87 -16.74
CA GLU A 110 7.56 -13.87 -16.79
C GLU A 110 8.18 -14.21 -15.42
N LYS A 111 7.52 -13.84 -14.31
CA LYS A 111 7.97 -14.24 -12.96
C LYS A 111 7.85 -15.75 -12.78
N ASP A 112 6.74 -16.34 -13.23
CA ASP A 112 6.49 -17.78 -13.15
C ASP A 112 7.49 -18.56 -14.02
N GLU A 113 7.76 -18.10 -15.24
CA GLU A 113 8.73 -18.72 -16.14
C GLU A 113 10.16 -18.64 -15.59
N MET A 114 10.55 -17.48 -15.02
CA MET A 114 11.87 -17.31 -14.40
C MET A 114 12.06 -18.23 -13.20
N LEU A 115 11.07 -18.32 -12.32
CA LEU A 115 11.12 -19.22 -11.17
C LEU A 115 11.14 -20.68 -11.62
N ASN A 116 10.33 -21.05 -12.61
CA ASN A 116 10.31 -22.39 -13.19
C ASN A 116 11.68 -22.77 -13.79
N ASN A 117 12.30 -21.89 -14.57
CA ASN A 117 13.63 -22.10 -15.14
C ASN A 117 14.71 -22.23 -14.05
N PHE A 118 14.61 -21.45 -12.97
CA PHE A 118 15.51 -21.56 -11.81
C PHE A 118 15.37 -22.94 -11.13
N PHE A 119 14.14 -23.38 -10.83
CA PHE A 119 13.91 -24.69 -10.23
C PHE A 119 14.38 -25.81 -11.17
N ALA A 120 14.04 -25.75 -12.45
CA ALA A 120 14.50 -26.71 -13.44
C ALA A 120 16.04 -26.76 -13.50
N SER A 121 16.74 -25.62 -13.43
CA SER A 121 18.21 -25.58 -13.39
C SER A 121 18.79 -26.26 -12.14
N VAL A 122 18.19 -26.05 -10.97
CA VAL A 122 18.60 -26.70 -9.71
C VAL A 122 18.43 -28.22 -9.76
N PHE A 123 17.36 -28.70 -10.39
CA PHE A 123 17.08 -30.14 -10.53
C PHE A 123 17.72 -30.79 -11.77
N THR A 124 18.18 -29.98 -12.73
CA THR A 124 18.92 -30.42 -13.92
C THR A 124 20.41 -30.10 -13.76
N SER A 125 20.96 -30.40 -12.59
CA SER A 125 22.40 -30.22 -12.31
C SER A 125 23.21 -31.11 -13.25
N LYS A 126 23.75 -30.49 -14.31
CA LYS A 126 24.79 -30.99 -15.25
C LYS A 126 25.11 -32.48 -15.16
N CYS A 127 24.22 -33.33 -15.67
CA CYS A 127 24.63 -34.65 -16.18
C CYS A 127 25.20 -34.47 -17.59
N SER A 128 26.26 -33.66 -17.72
CA SER A 128 27.01 -33.52 -18.95
C SER A 128 28.24 -34.42 -18.86
N SER A 129 28.04 -35.71 -19.02
CA SER A 129 29.10 -36.64 -19.41
C SER A 129 28.45 -37.89 -19.99
N HIS A 130 28.70 -38.07 -21.29
CA HIS A 130 28.50 -39.27 -22.09
C HIS A 130 27.13 -39.47 -22.75
N THR A 131 27.08 -39.00 -24.00
CA THR A 131 26.48 -39.70 -25.15
C THR A 131 26.42 -41.21 -24.94
N ALA A 132 25.23 -41.74 -24.69
CA ALA A 132 24.89 -43.12 -24.95
C ALA A 132 23.45 -43.13 -25.50
N GLN A 133 23.34 -43.39 -26.79
CA GLN A 133 22.07 -43.75 -27.43
C GLN A 133 21.57 -45.02 -26.75
N ALA A 134 20.46 -44.92 -26.03
CA ALA A 134 19.68 -46.07 -25.60
C ALA A 134 18.20 -45.75 -25.82
N THR A 135 17.69 -46.36 -26.88
CA THR A 135 16.30 -46.67 -27.20
C THR A 135 15.32 -46.66 -26.02
N GLU A 136 14.21 -45.94 -26.22
CA GLU A 136 12.89 -46.11 -25.62
C GLU A 136 12.85 -46.57 -24.15
N GLY A 137 13.08 -45.62 -23.23
CA GLY A 137 12.66 -45.73 -21.83
C GLY A 137 11.14 -45.61 -21.73
N LYS A 138 10.43 -46.70 -22.00
CA LYS A 138 9.00 -46.86 -21.79
C LYS A 138 8.69 -46.56 -20.31
N GLY A 139 8.12 -45.38 -20.06
CA GLY A 139 7.58 -45.02 -18.76
C GLY A 139 6.55 -46.07 -18.36
N ARG A 140 6.86 -46.83 -17.32
CA ARG A 140 5.94 -47.59 -16.46
C ARG A 140 6.80 -48.31 -15.42
N ASP A 141 7.15 -47.59 -14.36
CA ASP A 141 7.58 -48.23 -13.10
C ASP A 141 7.10 -47.39 -11.90
N TRP A 142 5.82 -47.03 -11.93
CA TRP A 142 5.10 -46.53 -10.75
C TRP A 142 4.46 -47.69 -9.95
N GLU A 143 4.44 -48.90 -10.50
CA GLU A 143 3.71 -50.04 -9.93
C GLU A 143 4.55 -50.83 -8.91
N ASN A 144 5.34 -50.19 -8.05
CA ASN A 144 6.00 -50.86 -6.91
C ASN A 144 6.24 -49.95 -5.70
N LYS A 145 5.45 -48.87 -5.55
CA LYS A 145 5.28 -48.25 -4.23
C LYS A 145 4.05 -48.86 -3.59
N GLU A 146 4.29 -49.85 -2.75
CA GLU A 146 3.33 -50.29 -1.74
C GLU A 146 2.70 -49.03 -1.13
N LEU A 147 1.40 -48.83 -1.42
CA LEU A 147 0.69 -47.68 -0.88
C LEU A 147 0.84 -47.75 0.63
N PRO A 148 1.19 -46.65 1.32
CA PRO A 148 1.25 -46.67 2.76
C PRO A 148 -0.14 -47.11 3.24
N THR A 149 -0.23 -48.34 3.72
CA THR A 149 -1.48 -48.93 4.17
C THR A 149 -1.80 -48.23 5.49
N VAL A 150 -2.60 -47.17 5.39
CA VAL A 150 -2.99 -46.40 6.56
C VAL A 150 -3.94 -47.28 7.38
N GLY A 151 -3.53 -47.63 8.59
CA GLY A 151 -4.35 -48.45 9.48
C GLY A 151 -5.59 -47.67 9.93
N GLN A 152 -6.71 -48.38 10.11
CA GLN A 152 -7.95 -47.79 10.62
C GLN A 152 -7.75 -47.07 11.97
N ASP A 153 -6.89 -47.61 12.83
CA ASP A 153 -6.53 -47.01 14.12
C ASP A 153 -5.83 -45.65 13.96
N GLN A 154 -4.97 -45.52 12.95
CA GLN A 154 -4.29 -44.25 12.66
C GLN A 154 -5.29 -43.19 12.19
N VAL A 155 -6.24 -43.56 11.33
CA VAL A 155 -7.31 -42.66 10.88
C VAL A 155 -8.17 -42.24 12.06
N HIS A 156 -8.55 -43.19 12.92
CA HIS A 156 -9.37 -42.91 14.10
C HIS A 156 -8.67 -41.96 15.09
N ASP A 157 -7.36 -42.10 15.30
CA ASP A 157 -6.57 -41.17 16.11
C ASP A 157 -6.50 -39.76 15.53
N HIS A 158 -6.38 -39.64 14.20
CA HIS A 158 -6.39 -38.34 13.54
C HIS A 158 -7.76 -37.65 13.65
N LEU A 159 -8.85 -38.40 13.53
CA LEU A 159 -10.21 -37.89 13.71
C LEU A 159 -10.51 -37.50 15.17
N ARG A 160 -10.02 -38.26 16.15
CA ARG A 160 -10.11 -37.90 17.58
C ARG A 160 -9.44 -36.56 17.87
N ASN A 161 -8.29 -36.32 17.25
CA ASN A 161 -7.49 -35.10 17.41
C ASN A 161 -7.93 -33.94 16.49
N LEU A 162 -8.97 -34.14 15.67
CA LEU A 162 -9.46 -33.14 14.73
C LEU A 162 -10.09 -31.94 15.46
N LYS A 163 -9.60 -30.74 15.14
CA LYS A 163 -10.08 -29.49 15.73
C LYS A 163 -11.35 -29.02 15.01
N VAL A 164 -12.52 -29.37 15.56
CA VAL A 164 -13.84 -29.07 14.96
C VAL A 164 -14.18 -27.58 14.79
N HIS A 165 -13.41 -26.66 15.37
CA HIS A 165 -13.60 -25.21 15.27
C HIS A 165 -12.70 -24.55 14.20
N LYS A 166 -12.04 -25.34 13.35
CA LYS A 166 -11.22 -24.85 12.24
C LYS A 166 -12.10 -24.46 11.04
N SER A 167 -11.59 -23.58 10.19
CA SER A 167 -12.25 -23.18 8.94
C SER A 167 -12.21 -24.32 7.91
N MET A 168 -13.13 -24.26 6.95
CA MET A 168 -13.24 -25.19 5.82
C MET A 168 -11.97 -25.19 4.96
N GLY A 169 -11.64 -26.36 4.42
CA GLY A 169 -10.55 -26.53 3.47
C GLY A 169 -10.94 -26.08 2.04
N PRO A 170 -10.02 -26.24 1.08
CA PRO A 170 -10.30 -26.02 -0.35
C PRO A 170 -11.42 -26.91 -0.90
N ASP A 171 -11.66 -28.04 -0.24
CA ASP A 171 -12.75 -29.00 -0.45
C ASP A 171 -14.11 -28.48 0.02
N GLN A 172 -14.18 -27.31 0.66
CA GLN A 172 -15.37 -26.76 1.29
C GLN A 172 -16.03 -27.69 2.32
N MET A 173 -15.28 -28.61 2.93
CA MET A 173 -15.81 -29.48 3.98
C MET A 173 -15.47 -28.91 5.37
N HIS A 174 -16.48 -28.85 6.25
CA HIS A 174 -16.26 -28.41 7.63
C HIS A 174 -15.71 -29.57 8.46
N PRO A 175 -14.66 -29.39 9.29
CA PRO A 175 -14.09 -30.46 10.14
C PRO A 175 -15.06 -31.12 11.13
N ARG A 176 -16.26 -30.56 11.31
CA ARG A 176 -17.33 -31.13 12.13
C ARG A 176 -17.98 -32.32 11.44
N VAL A 177 -18.13 -32.26 10.12
CA VAL A 177 -18.74 -33.31 9.27
C VAL A 177 -17.90 -34.58 9.29
N LEU A 178 -16.58 -34.46 9.41
CA LEU A 178 -15.67 -35.61 9.46
C LEU A 178 -15.62 -36.31 10.83
N LYS A 179 -16.23 -35.72 11.87
CA LYS A 179 -16.21 -36.27 13.23
C LYS A 179 -17.52 -36.96 13.62
N GLU A 180 -18.61 -36.64 12.94
CA GLU A 180 -19.96 -37.20 13.16
C GLU A 180 -20.10 -38.53 12.41
#